data_AF-A0A7W1M7S0-F1
#
_entry.id   AF-A0A7W1M7S0-F1
#
_cell.length_a   1.000
_cell.length_b   1.000
_cell.length_c   1.000
_cell.angle_alpha   90.00
_cell.angle_beta   90.00
_cell.angle_gamma   90.00
#
_symmetry.space_group_name_H-M   'P 1'
#
loop_
_entity.id
_entity.type
_entity.pdbx_description
1 polymer ?
#
loop_
_entity_poly.entity_id
_entity_poly.type
_entity_poly.pdbx_seq_one_letter_code
_entity_poly.pdbx_strand_id
1 'polypeptide(L)'
;MNYIFTIKNKLIFVVLSVFISSENLVYADAQSDKALFFDTLFLVDAHQQSAETLLQMGHQKKNSDIEGAIKLYEKSLEVDPNYEPAKSSLKGALHIKDVLLFSKGLPNSCQSRTGDFDQNLNCVQKYFVIDGRPINPMIIKDLSTWISDGGDQVVSIDLLDSQNSNKYYCEGYNLKKQGNYYSVEVEIPSEAKDHVSREIFYYDVEGITNNGVYIIQTAWNGGGSGTFYNLLFVRIRKDMGFSNLDNNKFTLDRPRILIEKLGEYALGDRVPATMIKVEGNTVTIETQQHLPPYEKGTKKITISLENR
;
A
#
# COMPACT_ATOMS: atom_id res chain seq x y z
N MET A 1 52.70 26.71 11.78
CA MET A 1 53.32 27.21 13.03
C MET A 1 53.01 26.17 14.10
N ASN A 2 54.00 25.51 14.70
CA ASN A 2 53.78 24.42 15.65
C ASN A 2 53.64 25.00 17.07
N TYR A 3 52.51 24.75 17.73
CA TYR A 3 52.31 25.12 19.13
C TYR A 3 52.45 23.88 20.02
N ILE A 4 53.22 24.02 21.09
CA ILE A 4 53.40 22.99 22.12
C ILE A 4 52.61 23.45 23.35
N PHE A 5 51.67 22.63 23.81
CA PHE A 5 50.97 22.85 25.07
C PHE A 5 51.18 21.65 26.01
N THR A 6 51.33 21.94 27.30
CA THR A 6 51.49 20.94 28.35
C THR A 6 50.32 21.05 29.32
N ILE A 7 49.54 19.97 29.46
CA ILE A 7 48.51 19.85 30.51
C ILE A 7 48.74 18.52 31.23
N LYS A 8 48.96 18.58 32.55
CA LYS A 8 49.13 17.45 33.49
C LYS A 8 49.87 16.22 32.90
N ASN A 9 51.19 16.37 32.73
CA ASN A 9 52.15 15.27 32.53
C ASN A 9 51.92 14.27 31.37
N LYS A 10 51.26 14.67 30.27
CA LYS A 10 51.44 14.01 28.97
C LYS A 10 51.58 15.04 27.85
N LEU A 11 52.64 14.91 27.05
CA LEU A 11 52.85 15.71 25.85
C LEU A 11 51.90 15.19 24.74
N ILE A 12 51.11 16.07 24.15
CA ILE A 12 50.30 15.77 22.97
C ILE A 12 50.73 16.75 21.86
N PHE A 13 51.14 16.21 20.72
CA PHE A 13 51.45 16.99 19.52
C PHE A 13 50.17 17.13 18.68
N VAL A 14 49.73 18.37 18.45
CA VAL A 14 48.65 18.67 17.51
C VAL A 14 49.28 19.44 16.35
N VAL A 15 49.26 18.84 15.16
CA VAL A 15 49.69 19.51 13.91
C VAL A 15 48.46 20.15 13.30
N LEU A 16 48.34 21.47 13.40
CA LEU A 16 47.32 22.25 12.71
C LEU A 16 47.90 22.80 11.40
N SER A 17 47.41 22.30 10.27
CA SER A 17 47.73 22.83 8.94
C SER A 17 46.73 23.93 8.61
N VAL A 18 47.12 25.20 8.77
CA VAL A 18 46.32 26.36 8.35
C VAL A 18 46.82 26.81 6.98
N PHE A 19 45.97 26.71 5.95
CA PHE A 19 46.17 27.40 4.67
C PHE A 19 45.71 28.85 4.85
N ILE A 20 46.63 29.81 4.67
CA ILE A 20 46.33 31.24 4.67
C ILE A 20 46.44 31.73 3.23
N SER A 21 45.34 32.17 2.62
CA SER A 21 45.38 33.07 1.46
C SER A 21 45.62 34.49 1.96
N SER A 22 46.63 35.15 1.42
CA SER A 22 47.03 36.50 1.74
C SER A 22 45.93 37.52 1.40
N GLU A 23 45.42 38.22 2.41
CA GLU A 23 45.32 39.69 2.46
C GLU A 23 44.63 40.12 3.77
N ASN A 24 45.14 41.21 4.37
CA ASN A 24 44.73 41.86 5.62
C ASN A 24 45.31 41.31 6.94
N LEU A 25 46.56 41.69 7.21
CA LEU A 25 47.12 41.78 8.55
C LEU A 25 46.58 43.05 9.24
N VAL A 26 45.70 42.90 10.23
CA VAL A 26 45.49 43.91 11.26
C VAL A 26 46.14 43.41 12.54
N TYR A 27 47.22 44.09 12.93
CA TYR A 27 47.86 43.93 14.24
C TYR A 27 46.87 44.39 15.33
N ALA A 28 46.48 43.49 16.22
CA ALA A 28 45.81 43.84 17.47
C ALA A 28 46.72 43.44 18.63
N ASP A 29 47.03 44.46 19.43
CA ASP A 29 47.92 44.47 20.57
C ASP A 29 47.44 43.54 21.70
N ALA A 30 48.38 42.99 22.43
CA ALA A 30 48.21 41.85 23.30
C ALA A 30 47.90 42.26 24.74
N GLN A 31 46.65 42.59 25.11
CA GLN A 31 46.31 42.56 26.54
C GLN A 31 44.83 42.51 26.98
N SER A 32 43.88 41.87 26.28
CA SER A 32 42.56 41.64 26.92
C SER A 32 41.62 40.69 26.17
N ASP A 33 42.00 39.44 25.86
CA ASP A 33 41.02 38.51 25.26
C ASP A 33 41.27 37.04 25.62
N LYS A 34 41.39 36.75 26.94
CA LYS A 34 41.36 35.36 27.44
C LYS A 34 39.94 34.79 27.57
N ALA A 35 38.90 35.54 27.23
CA ALA A 35 37.51 35.11 27.38
C ALA A 35 36.82 34.71 26.06
N LEU A 36 37.37 35.06 24.89
CA LEU A 36 36.67 34.83 23.61
C LEU A 36 37.13 33.60 22.81
N PHE A 37 38.18 32.91 23.25
CA PHE A 37 38.80 31.82 22.47
C PHE A 37 38.41 30.41 22.91
N PHE A 38 37.56 30.26 23.92
CA PHE A 38 37.13 28.95 24.43
C PHE A 38 35.69 28.56 24.07
N ASP A 39 34.86 29.48 23.59
CA ASP A 39 33.50 29.16 23.12
C ASP A 39 33.45 28.66 21.67
N THR A 40 34.55 28.79 20.92
CA THR A 40 34.63 28.33 19.52
C THR A 40 35.20 26.92 19.35
N LEU A 41 35.55 26.21 20.44
CA LEU A 41 36.24 24.91 20.36
C LEU A 41 35.49 23.72 20.98
N PHE A 42 34.20 23.86 21.32
CA PHE A 42 33.34 22.74 21.74
C PHE A 42 32.04 22.56 20.95
N LEU A 43 31.91 23.23 19.80
CA LEU A 43 31.01 22.79 18.73
C LEU A 43 31.76 21.79 17.83
N VAL A 44 32.30 20.74 18.43
CA VAL A 44 32.71 19.54 17.70
C VAL A 44 31.42 18.82 17.32
N ASP A 45 30.89 19.22 16.18
CA ASP A 45 30.31 18.36 15.16
C ASP A 45 29.76 17.02 15.69
N ALA A 46 28.61 17.08 16.37
CA ALA A 46 27.67 15.99 16.21
C ALA A 46 27.27 16.05 14.75
N HIS A 47 27.94 15.25 13.90
CA HIS A 47 27.62 15.10 12.48
C HIS A 47 26.11 14.87 12.36
N GLN A 48 25.36 15.96 12.19
CA GLN A 48 23.92 15.89 12.05
C GLN A 48 23.75 15.34 10.65
N GLN A 49 23.43 14.04 10.59
CA GLN A 49 23.25 13.36 9.32
C GLN A 49 22.23 14.15 8.52
N SER A 50 22.59 14.52 7.29
CA SER A 50 21.66 15.24 6.41
C SER A 50 20.40 14.39 6.20
N ALA A 51 19.28 15.04 5.89
CA ALA A 51 18.04 14.35 5.54
C ALA A 51 18.28 13.32 4.42
N GLU A 52 19.08 13.66 3.42
CA GLU A 52 19.47 12.75 2.34
C GLU A 52 20.25 11.52 2.84
N THR A 53 21.23 11.71 3.74
CA THR A 53 22.00 10.59 4.31
C THR A 53 21.09 9.62 5.07
N LEU A 54 20.16 10.15 5.88
CA LEU A 54 19.19 9.36 6.63
C LEU A 54 18.25 8.59 5.70
N LEU A 55 17.76 9.23 4.63
CA LEU A 55 16.97 8.58 3.58
C LEU A 55 17.73 7.39 2.96
N GLN A 56 18.98 7.60 2.55
CA GLN A 56 19.79 6.54 1.92
C GLN A 56 20.04 5.36 2.87
N MET A 57 20.30 5.62 4.15
CA MET A 57 20.40 4.56 5.16
C MET A 57 19.08 3.81 5.33
N GLY A 58 17.94 4.50 5.25
CA GLY A 58 16.61 3.90 5.26
C GLY A 58 16.40 2.94 4.08
N HIS A 59 16.80 3.35 2.87
CA HIS A 59 16.75 2.51 1.68
C HIS A 59 17.58 1.23 1.81
N GLN A 60 18.76 1.31 2.41
CA GLN A 60 19.62 0.13 2.66
C GLN A 60 18.94 -0.88 3.60
N LYS A 61 18.10 -0.42 4.53
CA LYS A 61 17.40 -1.28 5.51
C LYS A 61 16.05 -1.80 5.02
N LYS A 62 15.42 -1.16 4.04
CA LYS A 62 14.02 -1.40 3.65
C LYS A 62 13.64 -2.88 3.48
N ASN A 63 14.51 -3.69 2.90
CA ASN A 63 14.23 -5.10 2.61
C ASN A 63 14.55 -6.07 3.77
N SER A 64 15.37 -5.66 4.74
CA SER A 64 15.82 -6.51 5.85
C SER A 64 15.24 -6.10 7.21
N ASP A 65 14.94 -4.82 7.37
CA ASP A 65 14.53 -4.18 8.62
C ASP A 65 13.62 -2.99 8.29
N ILE A 66 12.37 -3.29 7.94
CA ILE A 66 11.38 -2.28 7.54
C ILE A 66 11.11 -1.27 8.66
N GLU A 67 11.12 -1.70 9.92
CA GLU A 67 10.96 -0.85 11.10
C GLU A 67 12.14 0.11 11.26
N GLY A 68 13.37 -0.38 11.06
CA GLY A 68 14.57 0.45 11.04
C GLY A 68 14.58 1.44 9.88
N ALA A 69 14.07 1.06 8.72
CA ALA A 69 13.91 1.96 7.58
C ALA A 69 12.91 3.09 7.89
N ILE A 70 11.74 2.75 8.45
CA ILE A 70 10.72 3.72 8.88
C ILE A 70 11.32 4.76 9.83
N LYS A 71 12.02 4.31 10.88
CA LYS A 71 12.68 5.21 11.85
C LYS A 71 13.70 6.16 11.19
N LEU A 72 14.38 5.72 10.14
CA LEU A 72 15.34 6.56 9.42
C LEU A 72 14.64 7.59 8.52
N TYR A 73 13.53 7.22 7.88
CA TYR A 73 12.71 8.17 7.14
C TYR A 73 12.05 9.21 8.06
N GLU A 74 11.58 8.80 9.24
CA GLU A 74 11.07 9.72 10.28
C GLU A 74 12.16 10.71 10.71
N LYS A 75 13.37 10.23 11.04
CA LYS A 75 14.52 11.10 11.35
C LYS A 75 14.89 12.03 10.21
N SER A 76 14.80 11.57 8.96
CA SER A 76 15.03 12.42 7.80
C SER A 76 14.04 13.59 7.75
N LEU A 77 12.78 13.36 8.14
CA LEU A 77 11.73 14.39 8.20
C LEU A 77 11.84 15.26 9.46
N GLU A 78 12.47 14.77 10.54
CA GLU A 78 12.85 15.62 11.67
C GLU A 78 13.91 16.65 11.28
N VAL A 79 14.86 16.28 10.40
CA VAL A 79 15.90 17.18 9.87
C VAL A 79 15.35 18.14 8.83
N ASP A 80 14.56 17.65 7.87
CA ASP A 80 13.85 18.47 6.89
C ASP A 80 12.39 17.98 6.73
N PRO A 81 11.43 18.66 7.38
CA PRO A 81 10.01 18.30 7.31
C PRO A 81 9.40 18.38 5.91
N ASN A 82 10.04 19.09 4.97
CA ASN A 82 9.58 19.26 3.60
C ASN A 82 10.29 18.33 2.61
N TYR A 83 11.12 17.40 3.08
CA TYR A 83 11.85 16.49 2.21
C TYR A 83 10.93 15.43 1.58
N GLU A 84 10.35 15.76 0.43
CA GLU A 84 9.39 14.93 -0.31
C GLU A 84 9.86 13.48 -0.57
N PRO A 85 11.14 13.22 -0.92
CA PRO A 85 11.64 11.85 -1.06
C PRO A 85 11.47 11.01 0.22
N ALA A 86 11.68 11.59 1.40
CA ALA A 86 11.47 10.90 2.68
C ALA A 86 10.00 10.68 3.00
N LYS A 87 9.12 11.65 2.68
CA LYS A 87 7.65 11.47 2.82
C LYS A 87 7.15 10.30 1.98
N SER A 88 7.54 10.27 0.70
CA SER A 88 7.18 9.20 -0.24
C SER A 88 7.71 7.84 0.23
N SER A 89 8.98 7.81 0.66
CA SER A 89 9.62 6.58 1.14
C SER A 89 9.01 6.04 2.42
N LEU A 90 8.65 6.93 3.36
CA LEU A 90 7.94 6.59 4.59
C LEU A 90 6.55 6.01 4.28
N LYS A 91 5.78 6.67 3.41
CA LYS A 91 4.46 6.17 2.97
C LYS A 91 4.56 4.74 2.40
N GLY A 92 5.50 4.52 1.48
CA GLY A 92 5.72 3.20 0.89
C GLY A 92 6.20 2.16 1.92
N ALA A 93 7.01 2.54 2.91
CA ALA A 93 7.50 1.63 3.94
C ALA A 93 6.41 1.24 4.94
N LEU A 94 5.55 2.19 5.34
CA LEU A 94 4.37 1.92 6.17
C LEU A 94 3.42 0.94 5.46
N HIS A 95 3.14 1.17 4.17
CA HIS A 95 2.33 0.23 3.40
C HIS A 95 2.94 -1.18 3.33
N ILE A 96 4.26 -1.30 3.11
CA ILE A 96 4.95 -2.60 3.15
C ILE A 96 4.83 -3.25 4.53
N LYS A 97 4.96 -2.48 5.61
CA LYS A 97 4.80 -2.98 6.98
C LYS A 97 3.39 -3.53 7.20
N ASP A 98 2.35 -2.84 6.75
CA ASP A 98 0.96 -3.31 6.85
C ASP A 98 0.72 -4.59 6.04
N VAL A 99 1.29 -4.67 4.83
CA VAL A 99 1.25 -5.88 4.00
C VAL A 99 2.00 -7.05 4.66
N LEU A 100 3.14 -6.80 5.31
CA LEU A 100 3.88 -7.84 6.04
C LEU A 100 3.11 -8.31 7.28
N LEU A 101 2.44 -7.41 8.00
CA LEU A 101 1.58 -7.75 9.13
C LEU A 101 0.37 -8.57 8.67
N PHE A 102 -0.25 -8.20 7.55
CA PHE A 102 -1.28 -8.98 6.88
C PHE A 102 -0.79 -10.38 6.54
N SER A 103 0.35 -10.47 5.84
CA SER A 103 0.91 -11.73 5.35
C SER A 103 1.17 -12.70 6.51
N LYS A 104 1.72 -12.23 7.64
CA LYS A 104 1.92 -13.05 8.85
C LYS A 104 0.64 -13.71 9.40
N GLY A 105 -0.54 -13.18 9.08
CA GLY A 105 -1.83 -13.78 9.44
C GLY A 105 -2.27 -14.94 8.54
N LEU A 106 -1.59 -15.14 7.41
CA LEU A 106 -1.86 -16.21 6.46
C LEU A 106 -1.05 -17.48 6.79
N PRO A 107 -1.48 -18.67 6.32
CA PRO A 107 -0.62 -19.86 6.38
C PRO A 107 0.72 -19.61 5.68
N ASN A 108 1.79 -20.24 6.14
CA ASN A 108 3.14 -20.07 5.58
C ASN A 108 3.20 -20.26 4.06
N SER A 109 2.38 -21.16 3.50
CA SER A 109 2.26 -21.38 2.06
C SER A 109 1.66 -20.19 1.30
N CYS A 110 0.98 -19.26 1.95
CA CYS A 110 0.36 -18.11 1.31
C CYS A 110 1.04 -16.79 1.68
N GLN A 111 2.19 -16.80 2.37
CA GLN A 111 2.84 -15.59 2.88
C GLN A 111 3.71 -14.86 1.86
N SER A 112 4.14 -15.54 0.79
CA SER A 112 5.09 -14.98 -0.17
C SER A 112 4.83 -15.54 -1.56
N ARG A 113 5.45 -14.90 -2.54
CA ARG A 113 5.44 -15.34 -3.94
C ARG A 113 6.16 -16.67 -4.05
N THR A 114 5.45 -17.73 -4.43
CA THR A 114 6.03 -19.09 -4.52
C THR A 114 6.35 -19.51 -5.94
N GLY A 115 5.73 -18.87 -6.95
CA GLY A 115 5.81 -19.29 -8.35
C GLY A 115 5.08 -20.60 -8.65
N ASP A 116 4.57 -21.29 -7.62
CA ASP A 116 3.79 -22.52 -7.72
C ASP A 116 2.32 -22.18 -8.02
N PHE A 117 1.83 -22.70 -9.14
CA PHE A 117 0.47 -22.46 -9.60
C PHE A 117 -0.60 -23.02 -8.64
N ASP A 118 -0.45 -24.27 -8.19
CA ASP A 118 -1.47 -24.94 -7.39
C ASP A 118 -1.51 -24.34 -5.98
N GLN A 119 -0.36 -23.93 -5.46
CA GLN A 119 -0.27 -23.17 -4.22
C GLN A 119 -0.98 -21.82 -4.33
N ASN A 120 -0.71 -21.05 -5.38
CA ASN A 120 -1.39 -19.76 -5.63
C ASN A 120 -2.90 -19.95 -5.80
N LEU A 121 -3.33 -20.96 -6.56
CA LEU A 121 -4.75 -21.28 -6.73
C LEU A 121 -5.43 -21.59 -5.39
N ASN A 122 -4.80 -22.41 -4.55
CA ASN A 122 -5.33 -22.73 -3.22
C ASN A 122 -5.35 -21.49 -2.30
N CYS A 123 -4.34 -20.61 -2.37
CA CYS A 123 -4.32 -19.38 -1.58
C CYS A 123 -5.43 -18.40 -2.00
N VAL A 124 -5.64 -18.21 -3.30
CA VAL A 124 -6.76 -17.42 -3.83
C VAL A 124 -8.09 -18.04 -3.40
N GLN A 125 -8.23 -19.37 -3.52
CA GLN A 125 -9.50 -20.05 -3.26
C GLN A 125 -9.90 -20.09 -1.77
N LYS A 126 -8.95 -20.02 -0.84
CA LYS A 126 -9.23 -20.10 0.61
C LYS A 126 -9.18 -18.76 1.32
N TYR A 127 -8.32 -17.86 0.86
CA TYR A 127 -8.03 -16.61 1.56
C TYR A 127 -8.22 -15.38 0.68
N PHE A 128 -8.51 -15.55 -0.62
CA PHE A 128 -8.64 -14.46 -1.58
C PHE A 128 -7.35 -13.62 -1.69
N VAL A 129 -6.21 -14.31 -1.66
CA VAL A 129 -4.86 -13.70 -1.67
C VAL A 129 -3.98 -14.30 -2.76
N ILE A 130 -3.03 -13.51 -3.22
CA ILE A 130 -1.98 -13.89 -4.16
C ILE A 130 -0.66 -13.23 -3.74
N ASP A 131 0.44 -13.98 -3.77
CA ASP A 131 1.77 -13.51 -3.34
C ASP A 131 1.81 -12.89 -1.92
N GLY A 132 0.98 -13.38 -1.00
CA GLY A 132 0.89 -12.85 0.37
C GLY A 132 0.19 -11.50 0.48
N ARG A 133 -0.56 -11.10 -0.55
CA ARG A 133 -1.33 -9.86 -0.61
C ARG A 133 -2.78 -10.15 -0.96
N PRO A 134 -3.73 -9.32 -0.51
CA PRO A 134 -5.08 -9.40 -1.05
C PRO A 134 -5.06 -9.15 -2.56
N ILE A 135 -6.06 -9.66 -3.29
CA ILE A 135 -6.21 -9.33 -4.71
C ILE A 135 -6.21 -7.81 -4.88
N ASN A 136 -5.42 -7.32 -5.83
CA ASN A 136 -5.22 -5.89 -6.00
C ASN A 136 -6.57 -5.15 -6.15
N PRO A 137 -6.84 -4.08 -5.36
CA PRO A 137 -8.14 -3.42 -5.38
C PRO A 137 -8.50 -2.82 -6.74
N MET A 138 -7.50 -2.47 -7.56
CA MET A 138 -7.75 -1.98 -8.92
C MET A 138 -8.25 -3.08 -9.87
N ILE A 139 -7.93 -4.36 -9.61
CA ILE A 139 -8.51 -5.50 -10.34
C ILE A 139 -10.00 -5.62 -10.01
N ILE A 140 -10.35 -5.54 -8.71
CA ILE A 140 -11.75 -5.63 -8.27
C ILE A 140 -12.56 -4.44 -8.78
N LYS A 141 -11.97 -3.24 -8.77
CA LYS A 141 -12.59 -2.05 -9.35
C LYS A 141 -12.86 -2.23 -10.86
N ASP A 142 -11.91 -2.76 -11.64
CA ASP A 142 -12.06 -2.96 -13.09
C ASP A 142 -13.16 -4.00 -13.42
N LEU A 143 -13.45 -4.93 -12.51
CA LEU A 143 -14.58 -5.86 -12.62
C LEU A 143 -15.94 -5.20 -12.28
N SER A 144 -15.97 -4.14 -11.47
CA SER A 144 -17.22 -3.42 -11.19
C SER A 144 -17.66 -2.62 -12.42
N THR A 145 -18.97 -2.63 -12.70
CA THR A 145 -19.51 -1.87 -13.84
C THR A 145 -19.60 -0.39 -13.47
N TRP A 146 -19.18 0.49 -14.37
CA TRP A 146 -19.35 1.91 -14.15
C TRP A 146 -20.84 2.29 -14.17
N ILE A 147 -21.26 3.18 -13.27
CA ILE A 147 -22.69 3.53 -13.09
C ILE A 147 -23.36 4.09 -14.36
N SER A 148 -22.57 4.62 -15.29
CA SER A 148 -23.07 5.18 -16.55
C SER A 148 -23.09 4.17 -17.70
N ASP A 149 -22.50 2.99 -17.52
CA ASP A 149 -22.46 1.94 -18.52
C ASP A 149 -23.54 0.88 -18.28
N GLY A 150 -23.90 0.15 -19.35
CA GLY A 150 -24.75 -1.02 -19.28
C GLY A 150 -23.96 -2.30 -19.55
N GLY A 151 -24.31 -3.39 -18.86
CA GLY A 151 -23.66 -4.70 -19.02
C GLY A 151 -22.30 -4.80 -18.31
N ASP A 152 -21.56 -5.86 -18.62
CA ASP A 152 -20.25 -6.15 -18.03
C ASP A 152 -19.16 -6.00 -19.08
N GLN A 153 -18.39 -4.90 -19.01
CA GLN A 153 -17.29 -4.63 -19.95
C GLN A 153 -16.08 -5.52 -19.67
N VAL A 154 -15.82 -5.82 -18.40
CA VAL A 154 -14.74 -6.71 -17.97
C VAL A 154 -15.35 -7.87 -17.20
N VAL A 155 -15.30 -9.06 -17.82
CA VAL A 155 -15.88 -10.28 -17.24
C VAL A 155 -14.83 -11.25 -16.71
N SER A 156 -13.55 -11.07 -17.03
CA SER A 156 -12.48 -11.91 -16.49
C SER A 156 -11.12 -11.22 -16.51
N ILE A 157 -10.29 -11.51 -15.50
CA ILE A 157 -8.92 -11.01 -15.38
C ILE A 157 -8.01 -12.15 -14.90
N ASP A 158 -6.83 -12.29 -15.51
CA ASP A 158 -5.78 -13.23 -15.07
C ASP A 158 -5.02 -12.67 -13.87
N LEU A 159 -5.23 -13.25 -12.69
CA LEU A 159 -4.66 -12.78 -11.43
C LEU A 159 -3.14 -12.90 -11.38
N LEU A 160 -2.56 -13.95 -11.97
CA LEU A 160 -1.11 -14.22 -11.86
C LEU A 160 -0.28 -13.12 -12.51
N ASP A 161 -0.69 -12.67 -13.69
CA ASP A 161 -0.02 -11.61 -14.42
C ASP A 161 -0.49 -10.21 -13.99
N SER A 162 -1.71 -10.09 -13.44
CA SER A 162 -2.32 -8.79 -13.14
C SER A 162 -1.93 -8.22 -11.79
N GLN A 163 -1.74 -9.05 -10.76
CA GLN A 163 -1.63 -8.62 -9.36
C GLN A 163 -0.61 -7.49 -9.13
N ASN A 164 0.55 -7.59 -9.80
CA ASN A 164 1.67 -6.65 -9.68
C ASN A 164 1.96 -5.92 -11.00
N SER A 165 1.01 -5.91 -11.93
CA SER A 165 1.18 -5.24 -13.22
C SER A 165 1.06 -3.71 -13.08
N ASN A 166 1.69 -2.98 -14.00
CA ASN A 166 1.54 -1.53 -14.07
C ASN A 166 0.09 -1.10 -14.37
N LYS A 167 -0.71 -1.93 -15.06
CA LYS A 167 -2.14 -1.64 -15.34
C LYS A 167 -2.93 -1.45 -14.05
N TYR A 168 -2.67 -2.27 -13.04
CA TYR A 168 -3.37 -2.25 -11.76
C TYR A 168 -2.51 -1.65 -10.64
N TYR A 169 -1.53 -0.83 -10.97
CA TYR A 169 -0.71 -0.16 -9.96
C TYR A 169 -1.59 0.74 -9.06
N CYS A 170 -1.38 0.65 -7.75
CA CYS A 170 -1.89 1.61 -6.78
C CYS A 170 -0.78 1.93 -5.77
N GLU A 171 -0.76 3.16 -5.24
CA GLU A 171 0.30 3.62 -4.33
C GLU A 171 0.31 2.87 -2.99
N GLY A 172 -0.83 2.29 -2.62
CA GLY A 172 -1.03 1.52 -1.41
C GLY A 172 -2.52 1.43 -1.08
N TYR A 173 -2.85 0.62 -0.08
CA TYR A 173 -4.21 0.42 0.40
C TYR A 173 -4.19 0.13 1.90
N ASN A 174 -5.29 0.48 2.56
CA ASN A 174 -5.54 0.20 3.96
C ASN A 174 -6.13 -1.20 4.10
N LEU A 175 -5.75 -1.90 5.16
CA LEU A 175 -6.20 -3.26 5.46
C LEU A 175 -6.85 -3.34 6.83
N LYS A 176 -8.02 -3.99 6.87
CA LYS A 176 -8.68 -4.33 8.13
C LYS A 176 -9.12 -5.79 8.10
N LYS A 177 -8.64 -6.59 9.06
CA LYS A 177 -9.00 -8.01 9.16
C LYS A 177 -10.49 -8.18 9.46
N GLN A 178 -11.15 -9.07 8.73
CA GLN A 178 -12.57 -9.40 8.85
C GLN A 178 -12.73 -10.93 8.76
N GLY A 179 -12.73 -11.61 9.92
CA GLY A 179 -12.78 -13.07 9.97
C GLY A 179 -11.61 -13.73 9.23
N ASN A 180 -11.92 -14.48 8.17
CA ASN A 180 -10.94 -15.16 7.29
C ASN A 180 -10.42 -14.29 6.15
N TYR A 181 -11.06 -13.15 5.90
CA TYR A 181 -10.73 -12.22 4.82
C TYR A 181 -10.31 -10.87 5.39
N TYR A 182 -10.11 -9.91 4.50
CA TYR A 182 -9.72 -8.55 4.84
C TYR A 182 -10.54 -7.58 4.00
N SER A 183 -10.93 -6.50 4.65
CA SER A 183 -11.42 -5.30 4.02
C SER A 183 -10.23 -4.54 3.44
N VAL A 184 -10.36 -4.11 2.19
CA VAL A 184 -9.32 -3.39 1.44
C VAL A 184 -9.90 -2.07 0.97
N GLU A 185 -9.24 -0.97 1.32
CA GLU A 185 -9.62 0.38 0.90
C GLU A 185 -8.42 1.04 0.22
N VAL A 186 -8.64 1.61 -0.97
CA VAL A 186 -7.63 2.34 -1.74
C VAL A 186 -8.12 3.76 -1.99
N GLU A 187 -7.23 4.70 -1.73
CA GLU A 187 -7.37 6.09 -2.16
C GLU A 187 -6.71 6.24 -3.53
N ILE A 188 -7.49 6.66 -4.53
CA ILE A 188 -7.06 6.84 -5.90
C ILE A 188 -6.92 8.35 -6.14
N PRO A 189 -5.70 8.84 -6.41
CA PRO A 189 -5.48 10.24 -6.72
C PRO A 189 -6.28 10.65 -7.96
N SER A 190 -6.99 11.76 -7.89
CA SER A 190 -7.64 12.36 -9.07
C SER A 190 -6.58 12.91 -10.02
N GLU A 191 -6.76 12.68 -11.32
CA GLU A 191 -5.92 13.26 -12.37
C GLU A 191 -6.22 14.76 -12.60
N ALA A 192 -7.32 15.29 -12.04
CA ALA A 192 -7.71 16.68 -12.22
C ALA A 192 -6.87 17.62 -11.35
N LYS A 193 -6.13 18.53 -12.00
CA LYS A 193 -5.23 19.50 -11.36
C LYS A 193 -5.89 20.45 -10.36
N ASP A 194 -7.21 20.65 -10.46
CA ASP A 194 -7.95 21.71 -9.76
C ASP A 194 -9.00 21.20 -8.75
N HIS A 195 -9.14 19.89 -8.60
CA HIS A 195 -10.04 19.28 -7.61
C HIS A 195 -9.31 18.25 -6.77
N VAL A 196 -9.11 18.57 -5.48
CA VAL A 196 -8.56 17.67 -4.44
C VAL A 196 -9.58 16.60 -4.03
N SER A 197 -10.42 16.15 -4.96
CA SER A 197 -11.38 15.09 -4.68
C SER A 197 -10.68 13.76 -4.92
N ARG A 198 -10.27 13.10 -3.84
CA ARG A 198 -9.70 11.75 -3.91
C ARG A 198 -10.83 10.77 -4.17
N GLU A 199 -10.63 9.92 -5.16
CA GLU A 199 -11.52 8.78 -5.35
C GLU A 199 -11.19 7.73 -4.28
N ILE A 200 -12.22 7.10 -3.72
CA ILE A 200 -12.06 6.00 -2.77
C ILE A 200 -12.77 4.78 -3.33
N PHE A 201 -12.06 3.66 -3.37
CA PHE A 201 -12.63 2.36 -3.67
C PHE A 201 -12.37 1.41 -2.53
N TYR A 202 -13.37 0.61 -2.17
CA TYR A 202 -13.19 -0.44 -1.18
C TYR A 202 -13.85 -1.75 -1.64
N TYR A 203 -13.33 -2.86 -1.13
CA TYR A 203 -14.05 -4.13 -1.20
C TYR A 203 -13.85 -5.00 0.05
N ASP A 204 -14.88 -5.78 0.36
CA ASP A 204 -14.95 -6.75 1.46
C ASP A 204 -15.42 -8.10 0.90
N VAL A 205 -14.69 -9.19 1.19
CA VAL A 205 -15.15 -10.54 0.86
C VAL A 205 -16.02 -11.05 2.00
N GLU A 206 -17.30 -11.25 1.73
CA GLU A 206 -18.33 -11.59 2.71
C GLU A 206 -18.49 -13.08 2.91
N GLY A 207 -18.17 -13.86 1.87
CA GLY A 207 -18.26 -15.31 1.91
C GLY A 207 -18.21 -15.95 0.53
N ILE A 208 -18.33 -17.27 0.53
CA ILE A 208 -18.32 -18.09 -0.67
C ILE A 208 -19.52 -19.03 -0.57
N THR A 209 -20.27 -19.14 -1.65
CA THR A 209 -21.37 -20.12 -1.77
C THR A 209 -20.84 -21.55 -1.98
N ASN A 210 -21.70 -22.56 -1.80
CA ASN A 210 -21.32 -23.97 -2.03
C ASN A 210 -20.90 -24.25 -3.48
N ASN A 211 -21.42 -23.48 -4.45
CA ASN A 211 -21.02 -23.56 -5.86
C ASN A 211 -19.85 -22.62 -6.23
N GLY A 212 -19.12 -22.11 -5.24
CA GLY A 212 -17.85 -21.39 -5.44
C GLY A 212 -17.99 -19.97 -5.96
N VAL A 213 -19.11 -19.30 -5.69
CA VAL A 213 -19.31 -17.88 -5.99
C VAL A 213 -18.91 -17.05 -4.77
N TYR A 214 -17.94 -16.18 -4.95
CA TYR A 214 -17.52 -15.21 -3.96
C TYR A 214 -18.51 -14.05 -3.96
N ILE A 215 -18.93 -13.67 -2.77
CA ILE A 215 -19.78 -12.51 -2.53
C ILE A 215 -18.88 -11.40 -2.03
N ILE A 216 -18.74 -10.35 -2.82
CA ILE A 216 -17.85 -9.23 -2.51
C ILE A 216 -18.69 -7.96 -2.42
N GLN A 217 -18.73 -7.34 -1.25
CA GLN A 217 -19.30 -6.01 -1.14
C GLN A 217 -18.27 -4.99 -1.61
N THR A 218 -18.64 -4.13 -2.55
CA THR A 218 -17.79 -3.03 -2.99
C THR A 218 -18.46 -1.70 -2.66
N ALA A 219 -17.67 -0.65 -2.50
CA ALA A 219 -18.19 0.67 -2.83
C ALA A 219 -17.15 1.59 -3.44
N TRP A 220 -17.70 2.60 -4.08
CA TRP A 220 -16.97 3.59 -4.83
C TRP A 220 -17.47 4.98 -4.52
N ASN A 221 -16.54 5.90 -4.28
CA ASN A 221 -16.77 7.33 -4.18
C ASN A 221 -15.84 8.01 -5.18
N GLY A 222 -16.40 8.60 -6.24
CA GLY A 222 -15.63 9.29 -7.28
C GLY A 222 -15.15 10.70 -6.92
N GLY A 223 -15.10 11.05 -5.62
CA GLY A 223 -14.72 12.38 -5.14
C GLY A 223 -15.90 13.33 -4.85
N GLY A 224 -17.14 12.90 -5.07
CA GLY A 224 -18.36 13.63 -4.72
C GLY A 224 -18.94 13.24 -3.36
N SER A 225 -20.18 13.65 -3.09
CA SER A 225 -20.88 13.32 -1.84
C SER A 225 -21.52 11.92 -1.83
N GLY A 226 -21.56 11.23 -2.96
CA GLY A 226 -22.18 9.92 -3.12
C GLY A 226 -21.18 8.78 -2.94
N THR A 227 -21.61 7.71 -2.29
CA THR A 227 -20.82 6.47 -2.14
C THR A 227 -21.70 5.30 -2.57
N PHE A 228 -21.36 4.66 -3.67
CA PHE A 228 -22.21 3.68 -4.33
C PHE A 228 -21.81 2.27 -3.95
N TYR A 229 -22.71 1.56 -3.28
CA TYR A 229 -22.49 0.21 -2.78
C TYR A 229 -23.04 -0.83 -3.75
N ASN A 230 -22.28 -1.91 -3.98
CA ASN A 230 -22.70 -3.05 -4.79
C ASN A 230 -22.32 -4.38 -4.12
N LEU A 231 -22.95 -5.45 -4.57
CA LEU A 231 -22.45 -6.82 -4.40
C LEU A 231 -21.95 -7.33 -5.73
N LEU A 232 -20.66 -7.58 -5.81
CA LEU A 232 -20.01 -8.22 -6.94
C LEU A 232 -19.98 -9.73 -6.71
N PHE A 233 -20.42 -10.48 -7.72
CA PHE A 233 -20.38 -11.93 -7.72
C PHE A 233 -19.26 -12.40 -8.63
N VAL A 234 -18.26 -13.09 -8.07
CA VAL A 234 -17.14 -13.61 -8.87
C VAL A 234 -16.88 -15.09 -8.64
N ARG A 235 -16.20 -15.73 -9.57
CA ARG A 235 -15.72 -17.11 -9.46
C ARG A 235 -14.24 -17.19 -9.82
N ILE A 236 -13.53 -18.08 -9.14
CA ILE A 236 -12.12 -18.36 -9.43
C ILE A 236 -12.03 -19.60 -10.32
N ARG A 237 -11.33 -19.48 -11.45
CA ARG A 237 -11.19 -20.56 -12.44
C ARG A 237 -9.73 -20.77 -12.82
N LYS A 238 -9.40 -22.01 -13.13
CA LYS A 238 -8.18 -22.37 -13.82
C LYS A 238 -8.42 -22.24 -15.33
N ASP A 239 -7.47 -21.65 -16.02
CA ASP A 239 -7.46 -21.55 -17.48
C ASP A 239 -6.04 -21.78 -18.02
N MET A 240 -5.92 -22.02 -19.32
CA MET A 240 -4.65 -22.17 -20.02
C MET A 240 -4.56 -21.13 -21.13
N GLY A 241 -3.45 -20.40 -21.20
CA GLY A 241 -3.13 -19.43 -22.23
C GLY A 241 -1.99 -19.90 -23.12
N PHE A 242 -1.81 -19.22 -24.24
CA PHE A 242 -0.68 -19.47 -25.11
C PHE A 242 0.61 -18.88 -24.50
N SER A 243 1.71 -19.62 -24.57
CA SER A 243 3.07 -19.10 -24.41
C SER A 243 3.75 -19.02 -25.78
N ASN A 244 4.68 -18.07 -25.94
CA ASN A 244 5.54 -17.98 -27.12
C ASN A 244 6.96 -18.36 -26.69
N LEU A 245 7.31 -19.63 -26.91
CA LEU A 245 8.56 -20.19 -26.41
C LEU A 245 9.68 -20.24 -27.46
N ASP A 246 9.39 -20.19 -28.76
CA ASP A 246 10.32 -19.89 -29.88
C ASP A 246 9.66 -20.18 -31.25
N ASN A 247 10.12 -19.50 -32.32
CA ASN A 247 9.85 -19.83 -33.74
C ASN A 247 8.38 -19.77 -34.23
N ASN A 248 7.63 -18.69 -33.96
CA ASN A 248 6.24 -18.51 -34.44
C ASN A 248 5.28 -19.64 -34.04
N LYS A 249 5.63 -20.45 -33.03
CA LYS A 249 4.80 -21.54 -32.53
C LYS A 249 4.26 -21.18 -31.15
N PHE A 250 2.93 -21.13 -31.06
CA PHE A 250 2.22 -20.92 -29.80
C PHE A 250 1.82 -22.27 -29.20
N THR A 251 2.10 -22.46 -27.91
CA THR A 251 1.68 -23.66 -27.15
C THR A 251 0.70 -23.24 -26.07
N LEU A 252 -0.42 -23.97 -25.93
CA LEU A 252 -1.45 -23.71 -24.93
C LEU A 252 -1.05 -24.36 -23.59
N ASP A 253 0.01 -23.84 -22.98
CA ASP A 253 0.67 -24.44 -21.79
C ASP A 253 0.94 -23.44 -20.66
N ARG A 254 0.51 -22.17 -20.80
CA ARG A 254 0.66 -21.16 -19.76
C ARG A 254 -0.53 -21.19 -18.80
N PRO A 255 -0.39 -21.67 -17.57
CA PRO A 255 -1.52 -21.76 -16.65
C PRO A 255 -1.91 -20.36 -16.13
N ARG A 256 -3.21 -20.12 -15.97
CA ARG A 256 -3.81 -18.85 -15.54
C ARG A 256 -4.80 -19.08 -14.41
N ILE A 257 -4.88 -18.13 -13.48
CA ILE A 257 -5.93 -18.10 -12.46
C ILE A 257 -6.84 -16.93 -12.83
N LEU A 258 -8.02 -17.23 -13.35
CA LEU A 258 -8.99 -16.20 -13.70
C LEU A 258 -9.88 -15.88 -12.49
N ILE A 259 -10.08 -14.59 -12.27
CA ILE A 259 -11.26 -14.08 -11.54
C ILE A 259 -12.31 -13.72 -12.59
N GLU A 260 -13.46 -14.38 -12.56
CA GLU A 260 -14.56 -14.18 -13.51
C GLU A 260 -15.73 -13.48 -12.82
N LYS A 261 -16.23 -12.40 -13.40
CA LYS A 261 -17.48 -11.76 -12.97
C LYS A 261 -18.66 -12.60 -13.45
N LEU A 262 -19.57 -12.90 -12.53
CA LEU A 262 -20.86 -13.55 -12.80
C LEU A 262 -22.01 -12.55 -12.80
N GLY A 263 -21.83 -11.40 -12.17
CA GLY A 263 -22.79 -10.30 -12.16
C GLY A 263 -22.56 -9.36 -10.99
N GLU A 264 -23.43 -8.36 -10.88
CA GLU A 264 -23.39 -7.35 -9.83
C GLU A 264 -24.82 -6.97 -9.41
N TYR A 265 -25.00 -6.67 -8.12
CA TYR A 265 -26.27 -6.21 -7.57
C TYR A 265 -26.06 -4.86 -6.86
N ALA A 266 -26.68 -3.81 -7.37
CA ALA A 266 -26.59 -2.48 -6.78
C ALA A 266 -27.38 -2.39 -5.46
N LEU A 267 -26.70 -1.98 -4.40
CA LEU A 267 -27.31 -1.71 -3.09
C LEU A 267 -27.80 -0.25 -3.00
N GLY A 268 -27.07 0.68 -3.63
CA GLY A 268 -27.45 2.09 -3.76
C GLY A 268 -26.45 3.07 -3.15
N ASP A 269 -26.79 4.36 -3.17
CA ASP A 269 -25.97 5.45 -2.64
C ASP A 269 -26.10 5.57 -1.10
N ARG A 270 -24.98 5.46 -0.39
CA ARG A 270 -24.88 5.54 1.08
C ARG A 270 -25.75 4.51 1.81
N VAL A 271 -25.98 3.37 1.16
CA VAL A 271 -26.72 2.23 1.70
C VAL A 271 -25.81 1.00 1.73
N PRO A 272 -24.85 0.91 2.68
CA PRO A 272 -24.13 -0.34 2.89
C PRO A 272 -25.09 -1.44 3.32
N ALA A 273 -24.75 -2.69 3.00
CA ALA A 273 -25.35 -3.79 3.71
C ALA A 273 -24.91 -3.73 5.18
N THR A 274 -25.87 -3.81 6.10
CA THR A 274 -25.59 -3.95 7.52
C THR A 274 -25.35 -5.39 7.92
N MET A 275 -25.81 -6.33 7.09
CA MET A 275 -25.55 -7.75 7.25
C MET A 275 -25.62 -8.43 5.89
N ILE A 276 -24.62 -9.27 5.63
CA ILE A 276 -24.60 -10.20 4.50
C ILE A 276 -24.38 -11.60 5.08
N LYS A 277 -25.26 -12.52 4.74
CA LYS A 277 -25.20 -13.90 5.18
C LYS A 277 -25.24 -14.83 3.97
N VAL A 278 -24.19 -15.63 3.84
CA VAL A 278 -24.08 -16.64 2.78
C VAL A 278 -24.40 -18.01 3.37
N GLU A 279 -25.47 -18.65 2.88
CA GLU A 279 -25.90 -19.98 3.30
C GLU A 279 -26.18 -20.86 2.08
N GLY A 280 -25.32 -21.86 1.87
CA GLY A 280 -25.39 -22.70 0.67
C GLY A 280 -25.15 -21.85 -0.59
N ASN A 281 -26.13 -21.81 -1.49
CA ASN A 281 -26.12 -20.96 -2.70
C ASN A 281 -26.98 -19.70 -2.55
N THR A 282 -27.42 -19.39 -1.33
CA THR A 282 -28.30 -18.25 -1.05
C THR A 282 -27.55 -17.16 -0.30
N VAL A 283 -27.74 -15.92 -0.73
CA VAL A 283 -27.20 -14.72 -0.11
C VAL A 283 -28.36 -13.91 0.45
N THR A 284 -28.35 -13.68 1.75
CA THR A 284 -29.30 -12.80 2.43
C THR A 284 -28.62 -11.50 2.79
N ILE A 285 -29.26 -10.39 2.44
CA ILE A 285 -28.73 -9.04 2.57
C ILE A 285 -29.74 -8.22 3.37
N GLU A 286 -29.26 -7.50 4.38
CA GLU A 286 -30.04 -6.50 5.09
C GLU A 286 -29.39 -5.14 4.91
N THR A 287 -30.18 -4.14 4.52
CA THR A 287 -29.76 -2.76 4.35
C THR A 287 -30.64 -1.84 5.19
N GLN A 288 -30.07 -0.80 5.78
CA GLN A 288 -30.87 0.28 6.38
C GLN A 288 -31.38 1.21 5.29
N GLN A 289 -32.69 1.47 5.28
CA GLN A 289 -33.30 2.44 4.40
C GLN A 289 -33.94 3.57 5.21
N HIS A 290 -33.86 4.79 4.67
CA HIS A 290 -34.81 5.83 5.02
C HIS A 290 -36.07 5.62 4.21
N LEU A 291 -37.10 5.02 4.83
CA LEU A 291 -38.42 4.93 4.23
C LEU A 291 -39.18 6.23 4.53
N PRO A 292 -39.84 6.86 3.54
CA PRO A 292 -40.75 7.96 3.82
C PRO A 292 -41.91 7.49 4.71
N PRO A 293 -42.34 8.22 5.75
CA PRO A 293 -41.82 9.50 6.26
C PRO A 293 -40.96 9.26 7.52
N TYR A 294 -39.64 9.14 7.35
CA TYR A 294 -38.64 9.11 8.43
C TYR A 294 -38.67 7.91 9.40
N GLU A 295 -39.08 6.73 8.93
CA GLU A 295 -38.80 5.50 9.69
C GLU A 295 -37.50 4.85 9.18
N LYS A 296 -36.58 4.56 10.12
CA LYS A 296 -35.45 3.67 9.85
C LYS A 296 -36.01 2.27 9.67
N GLY A 297 -36.18 1.85 8.42
CA GLY A 297 -36.59 0.51 8.06
C GLY A 297 -35.39 -0.36 7.70
N THR A 298 -35.52 -1.66 7.89
CA THR A 298 -34.57 -2.64 7.33
C THR A 298 -35.20 -3.24 6.08
N LYS A 299 -34.54 -3.12 4.94
CA LYS A 299 -34.90 -3.88 3.73
C LYS A 299 -34.08 -5.17 3.73
N LYS A 300 -34.77 -6.29 3.59
CA LYS A 300 -34.17 -7.62 3.49
C LYS A 300 -34.35 -8.16 2.07
N ILE A 301 -33.27 -8.67 1.49
CA ILE A 301 -33.24 -9.22 0.13
C ILE A 301 -32.58 -10.59 0.20
N THR A 302 -33.12 -11.54 -0.52
CA THR A 302 -32.55 -12.88 -0.65
C THR A 302 -32.30 -13.17 -2.12
N ILE A 303 -31.06 -13.51 -2.46
CA ILE A 303 -30.61 -13.83 -3.82
C ILE A 303 -30.19 -15.30 -3.83
N SER A 304 -30.75 -16.07 -4.75
CA SER A 304 -30.35 -17.47 -4.98
C SER A 304 -29.48 -17.55 -6.24
N LEU A 305 -28.28 -18.10 -6.08
CA LEU A 305 -27.24 -18.18 -7.11
C LEU A 305 -27.11 -19.62 -7.61
N GLU A 306 -28.15 -20.11 -8.29
CA GLU A 306 -28.14 -21.45 -8.88
C GLU A 306 -27.49 -21.47 -10.27
N ASN A 307 -26.79 -22.57 -10.58
CA ASN A 307 -26.43 -22.86 -11.96
C ASN A 307 -27.69 -23.39 -12.64
N ARG A 308 -28.20 -22.70 -13.67
CA ARG A 308 -29.23 -23.29 -14.56
C ARG A 308 -28.60 -24.26 -15.54
#